data_AF-A0A395IRP7-F1
#
_entry.id   AF-A0A395IRP7-F1
#
_cell.length_a   1.000
_cell.length_b   1.000
_cell.length_c   1.000
_cell.angle_alpha   90.00
_cell.angle_beta   90.00
_cell.angle_gamma   90.00
#
_symmetry.space_group_name_H-M   'P 1'
#
loop_
_entity.id
_entity.type
_entity.pdbx_description
1 polymer ?
#
loop_
_entity_poly.entity_id
_entity_poly.type
_entity_poly.pdbx_seq_one_letter_code
_entity_poly.pdbx_strand_id
1 'polypeptide(L)'
;MAEHLDGTPSLLPYDIVARFPIGSFLENIAVRSDGTLLVSNMTSGEIFYIDSKDKNPQSTVQVIHDFNTTLEVPQEEVGGHGAYGSKYQAEAIVEHPDIADIFYTVSGLYGKAGTWAVYRLDLRQFDSVHTSATIKIEKLIDVPQAI
;
A
#
# COMPACT_ATOMS: atom_id res chain seq x y z
N MET A 1 17.65 -37.15 -29.79
CA MET A 1 18.67 -36.42 -29.04
C MET A 1 18.35 -34.94 -29.20
N ALA A 2 17.64 -34.39 -28.22
CA ALA A 2 17.43 -32.97 -27.97
C ALA A 2 17.02 -32.90 -26.49
N GLU A 3 17.70 -32.06 -25.75
CA GLU A 3 17.91 -32.20 -24.32
C GLU A 3 16.76 -31.52 -23.57
N HIS A 4 16.15 -32.27 -22.66
CA HIS A 4 15.10 -31.82 -21.77
C HIS A 4 15.72 -30.89 -20.72
N LEU A 5 15.29 -29.63 -20.69
CA LEU A 5 15.55 -28.75 -19.54
C LEU A 5 14.52 -29.08 -18.46
N ASP A 6 14.85 -30.10 -17.66
CA ASP A 6 14.25 -30.36 -16.35
C ASP A 6 14.35 -29.10 -15.47
N GLY A 7 13.24 -28.66 -14.84
CA GLY A 7 13.38 -27.71 -13.72
C GLY A 7 12.22 -26.79 -13.35
N THR A 8 11.02 -26.87 -13.91
CA THR A 8 9.85 -26.18 -13.32
C THR A 8 9.26 -27.08 -12.23
N PRO A 9 9.51 -26.84 -10.92
CA PRO A 9 8.73 -27.52 -9.90
C PRO A 9 7.26 -27.24 -10.19
N SER A 10 6.41 -28.28 -10.18
CA SER A 10 4.97 -28.05 -10.31
C SER A 10 4.57 -27.08 -9.21
N LEU A 11 4.09 -25.89 -9.58
CA LEU A 11 3.59 -24.95 -8.60
C LEU A 11 2.52 -25.67 -7.77
N LEU A 12 2.60 -25.52 -6.45
CA LEU A 12 1.49 -25.93 -5.60
C LEU A 12 0.22 -25.21 -6.10
N PRO A 13 -0.97 -25.84 -5.98
CA PRO A 13 -2.22 -25.16 -6.29
C PRO A 13 -2.27 -23.79 -5.60
N TYR A 14 -2.64 -22.76 -6.34
CA TYR A 14 -2.77 -21.40 -5.84
C TYR A 14 -4.14 -20.83 -6.17
N ASP A 15 -4.67 -20.03 -5.26
CA ASP A 15 -5.88 -19.24 -5.47
C ASP A 15 -5.52 -17.77 -5.62
N ILE A 16 -6.26 -17.06 -6.46
CA ILE A 16 -6.02 -15.65 -6.73
C ILE A 16 -6.87 -14.82 -5.78
N VAL A 17 -6.19 -14.15 -4.85
CA VAL A 17 -6.84 -13.25 -3.87
C VAL A 17 -7.18 -11.90 -4.49
N ALA A 18 -6.29 -11.33 -5.30
CA ALA A 18 -6.55 -10.06 -5.97
C ALA A 18 -5.75 -9.91 -7.26
N ARG A 19 -6.32 -9.14 -8.19
CA ARG A 19 -5.73 -8.66 -9.43
C ARG A 19 -5.86 -7.15 -9.44
N PHE A 20 -4.77 -6.50 -9.81
CA PHE A 20 -4.71 -5.05 -9.99
C PHE A 20 -4.56 -4.71 -11.47
N PRO A 21 -5.04 -3.54 -11.93
CA PRO A 21 -4.84 -3.10 -13.30
C PRO A 21 -3.37 -3.04 -13.68
N ILE A 22 -3.08 -3.29 -14.96
CA ILE A 22 -1.73 -3.08 -15.52
C ILE A 22 -1.29 -1.64 -15.26
N GLY A 23 -0.06 -1.46 -14.83
CA GLY A 23 0.50 -0.16 -14.43
C GLY A 23 0.41 0.14 -12.93
N SER A 24 -0.27 -0.71 -12.15
CA SER A 24 -0.17 -0.67 -10.69
C SER A 24 1.24 -1.10 -10.28
N PHE A 25 1.85 -0.37 -9.34
CA PHE A 25 3.16 -0.72 -8.80
C PHE A 25 3.00 -1.09 -7.32
N LEU A 26 2.57 -2.32 -7.08
CA LEU A 26 2.41 -2.84 -5.73
C LEU A 26 3.80 -3.11 -5.16
N GLU A 27 4.11 -2.49 -4.03
CA GLU A 27 5.46 -2.55 -3.48
C GLU A 27 5.51 -3.39 -2.20
N ASN A 28 4.55 -3.19 -1.30
CA ASN A 28 4.54 -3.87 -0.01
C ASN A 28 3.19 -4.52 0.29
N ILE A 29 3.24 -5.59 1.09
CA ILE A 29 2.08 -6.30 1.63
C ILE A 29 2.28 -6.51 3.12
N ALA A 30 1.23 -6.28 3.92
CA ALA A 30 1.16 -6.71 5.31
C ALA A 30 -0.12 -7.53 5.55
N VAL A 31 -0.04 -8.41 6.54
CA VAL A 31 -1.17 -9.21 7.00
C VAL A 31 -1.62 -8.62 8.33
N ARG A 32 -2.90 -8.32 8.45
CA ARG A 32 -3.52 -7.85 9.69
C ARG A 32 -3.73 -9.01 10.66
N SER A 33 -3.97 -8.67 11.93
CA SER A 33 -4.20 -9.65 13.00
C SER A 33 -5.39 -10.59 12.72
N ASP A 34 -6.36 -10.14 11.92
CA ASP A 34 -7.52 -10.90 11.48
C ASP A 34 -7.27 -11.73 10.20
N GLY A 35 -6.09 -11.67 9.60
CA GLY A 35 -5.72 -12.38 8.36
C GLY A 35 -6.10 -11.65 7.06
N THR A 36 -6.70 -10.46 7.14
CA THR A 36 -6.91 -9.59 5.98
C THR A 36 -5.59 -8.92 5.57
N LEU A 37 -5.54 -8.35 4.36
CA LEU A 37 -4.30 -7.85 3.76
C LEU A 37 -4.36 -6.33 3.61
N LEU A 38 -3.20 -5.71 3.79
CA LEU A 38 -2.90 -4.35 3.37
C LEU A 38 -1.87 -4.40 2.25
N VAL A 39 -2.08 -3.63 1.19
CA VAL A 39 -1.16 -3.55 0.05
C VAL A 39 -0.88 -2.09 -0.28
N SER A 40 0.38 -1.70 -0.40
CA SER A 40 0.74 -0.36 -0.86
C SER A 40 0.92 -0.33 -2.37
N ASN A 41 0.46 0.73 -3.01
CA ASN A 41 0.77 1.04 -4.40
C ASN A 41 1.67 2.29 -4.44
N MET A 42 2.94 2.06 -4.76
CA MET A 42 3.97 3.09 -4.74
C MET A 42 3.67 4.21 -5.73
N THR A 43 3.16 3.92 -6.92
CA THR A 43 2.98 4.95 -7.97
C THR A 43 1.74 5.81 -7.76
N SER A 44 0.71 5.30 -7.09
CA SER A 44 -0.52 6.04 -6.82
C SER A 44 -0.59 6.61 -5.41
N GLY A 45 0.30 6.21 -4.50
CA GLY A 45 0.25 6.66 -3.10
C GLY A 45 -0.95 6.10 -2.33
N GLU A 46 -1.46 4.96 -2.74
CA GLU A 46 -2.65 4.34 -2.18
C GLU A 46 -2.30 3.17 -1.26
N ILE A 47 -3.08 3.03 -0.19
CA ILE A 47 -3.11 1.82 0.63
C ILE A 47 -4.43 1.11 0.35
N PHE A 48 -4.34 -0.16 -0.05
CA PHE A 48 -5.48 -1.03 -0.32
C PHE A 48 -5.72 -2.00 0.85
N TYR A 49 -6.98 -2.25 1.14
CA TYR A 49 -7.46 -3.36 1.96
C TYR A 49 -7.97 -4.50 1.07
N ILE A 50 -7.77 -5.74 1.52
CA ILE A 50 -8.31 -6.95 0.88
C ILE A 50 -8.69 -7.98 1.95
N ASP A 51 -9.93 -8.46 1.95
CA ASP A 51 -10.30 -9.66 2.72
C ASP A 51 -10.01 -10.92 1.91
N SER A 52 -8.90 -11.57 2.24
CA SER A 52 -8.44 -12.80 1.57
C SER A 52 -9.33 -14.03 1.86
N LYS A 53 -10.20 -13.95 2.87
CA LYS A 53 -11.06 -15.06 3.33
C LYS A 53 -12.48 -14.96 2.78
N ASP A 54 -12.83 -13.86 2.12
CA ASP A 54 -14.15 -13.70 1.50
C ASP A 54 -14.37 -14.76 0.41
N LYS A 55 -15.63 -15.06 0.07
CA LYS A 55 -15.95 -16.00 -1.03
C LYS A 55 -15.54 -15.44 -2.40
N ASN A 56 -15.42 -14.13 -2.52
CA ASN A 56 -14.93 -13.40 -3.68
C ASN A 56 -13.94 -12.29 -3.23
N PRO A 57 -12.70 -12.65 -2.85
CA PRO A 57 -11.72 -11.71 -2.30
C PRO A 57 -11.46 -10.49 -3.20
N GLN A 58 -11.50 -10.67 -4.53
CA GLN A 58 -11.34 -9.59 -5.50
C GLN A 58 -12.35 -8.45 -5.31
N SER A 59 -13.58 -8.75 -4.85
CA SER A 59 -14.62 -7.74 -4.63
C SER A 59 -14.41 -6.90 -3.39
N THR A 60 -13.48 -7.30 -2.52
CA THR A 60 -13.15 -6.61 -1.26
C THR A 60 -11.99 -5.63 -1.40
N VAL A 61 -11.33 -5.62 -2.57
CA VAL A 61 -10.23 -4.70 -2.87
C VAL A 61 -10.76 -3.27 -2.83
N GLN A 62 -10.29 -2.48 -1.85
CA GLN A 62 -10.72 -1.10 -1.66
C GLN A 62 -9.53 -0.21 -1.24
N VAL A 63 -9.51 1.03 -1.73
CA VAL A 63 -8.57 2.04 -1.25
C VAL A 63 -9.05 2.50 0.12
N ILE A 64 -8.21 2.32 1.15
CA ILE A 64 -8.48 2.80 2.51
C ILE A 64 -7.76 4.11 2.80
N HIS A 65 -6.70 4.42 2.05
CA HIS A 65 -6.01 5.70 2.11
C HIS A 65 -5.44 6.11 0.74
N ASP A 66 -5.43 7.42 0.46
CA ASP A 66 -4.73 8.02 -0.68
C ASP A 66 -3.98 9.28 -0.21
N PHE A 67 -2.65 9.21 -0.22
CA PHE A 67 -1.75 10.31 0.20
C PHE A 67 -1.78 11.53 -0.74
N ASN A 68 -2.44 11.45 -1.90
CA ASN A 68 -2.56 12.55 -2.86
C ASN A 68 -3.86 13.36 -2.71
N THR A 69 -4.80 12.91 -1.87
CA THR A 69 -6.10 13.59 -1.65
C THR A 69 -6.12 14.49 -0.42
N THR A 70 -5.07 14.47 0.41
CA THR A 70 -4.95 15.31 1.60
C THR A 70 -4.57 16.75 1.22
N LEU A 71 -5.38 17.73 1.64
CA LEU A 71 -5.23 19.17 1.37
C LEU A 71 -3.93 19.81 1.90
N GLU A 72 -3.09 19.06 2.62
CA GLU A 72 -1.92 19.58 3.31
C GLU A 72 -0.70 19.79 2.41
N VAL A 73 -0.74 19.35 1.15
CA VAL A 73 0.43 19.42 0.27
C VAL A 73 0.15 20.22 -1.00
N PRO A 74 0.96 21.24 -1.32
CA PRO A 74 0.89 21.91 -2.61
C PRO A 74 1.12 20.89 -3.72
N GLN A 75 0.10 20.67 -4.55
CA GLN A 75 0.27 20.05 -5.86
C GLN A 75 1.11 20.99 -6.71
N GLU A 76 2.42 20.99 -6.53
CA GLU A 76 3.29 21.50 -7.57
C GLU A 76 3.03 20.64 -8.81
N GLU A 77 2.72 21.30 -9.93
CA GLU A 77 2.51 20.70 -11.24
C GLU A 77 3.81 20.02 -11.72
N VAL A 78 4.17 18.89 -11.13
CA VAL A 78 5.32 18.10 -11.58
C VAL A 78 4.83 17.21 -12.71
N GLY A 79 4.83 17.80 -13.92
CA GLY A 79 4.99 17.14 -15.21
C GLY A 79 4.22 15.85 -15.49
N GLY A 80 3.15 15.97 -16.29
CA GLY A 80 2.56 14.89 -17.08
C GLY A 80 1.83 13.81 -16.28
N HIS A 81 0.52 13.66 -16.52
CA HIS A 81 -0.28 12.56 -15.98
C HIS A 81 0.45 11.20 -16.06
N GLY A 82 0.86 10.66 -14.90
CA GLY A 82 1.30 9.27 -14.77
C GLY A 82 2.81 9.01 -14.82
N ALA A 83 3.67 10.03 -14.79
CA ALA A 83 5.12 9.81 -14.67
C ALA A 83 5.51 9.39 -13.25
N TYR A 84 6.39 8.40 -13.11
CA TYR A 84 6.94 8.00 -11.81
C TYR A 84 7.52 9.22 -11.05
N GLY A 85 7.09 9.42 -9.81
CA GLY A 85 7.49 10.55 -8.96
C GLY A 85 6.66 11.84 -9.09
N SER A 86 5.60 11.85 -9.91
CA SER A 86 4.63 12.97 -9.99
C SER A 86 3.57 12.98 -8.87
N LYS A 87 3.54 11.93 -8.06
CA LYS A 87 2.59 11.72 -6.96
C LYS A 87 3.34 11.31 -5.70
N TYR A 88 2.74 11.61 -4.55
CA TYR A 88 3.17 11.04 -3.28
C TYR A 88 3.09 9.52 -3.38
N GLN A 89 4.15 8.86 -2.93
CA GLN A 89 4.29 7.42 -2.95
C GLN A 89 3.86 6.83 -1.61
N ALA A 90 3.47 5.56 -1.60
CA ALA A 90 3.22 4.82 -0.38
C ALA A 90 4.25 3.69 -0.29
N GLU A 91 5.33 3.97 0.45
CA GLU A 91 6.45 3.05 0.61
C GLU A 91 6.47 2.39 1.98
N ALA A 92 6.85 1.12 1.99
CA ALA A 92 6.86 0.23 3.15
C ALA A 92 5.49 0.11 3.85
N ILE A 93 5.21 -1.06 4.39
CA ILE A 93 4.12 -1.20 5.36
C ILE A 93 4.53 -2.21 6.41
N VAL A 94 4.67 -1.75 7.65
CA VAL A 94 5.26 -2.55 8.73
C VAL A 94 4.35 -2.46 9.95
N GLU A 95 3.96 -3.61 10.49
CA GLU A 95 3.15 -3.66 11.70
C GLU A 95 3.97 -3.26 12.94
N HIS A 96 3.31 -2.59 13.88
CA HIS A 96 3.87 -2.33 15.20
C HIS A 96 4.17 -3.67 15.91
N PRO A 97 5.37 -3.85 16.49
CA PRO A 97 5.79 -5.14 17.04
C PRO A 97 4.89 -5.65 18.18
N ASP A 98 4.40 -4.74 19.03
CA ASP A 98 3.63 -5.11 20.23
C ASP A 98 2.13 -4.81 20.17
N ILE A 99 1.64 -4.17 19.10
CA ILE A 99 0.26 -3.68 19.03
C ILE A 99 -0.33 -4.01 17.67
N ALA A 100 -1.19 -5.03 17.65
CA ALA A 100 -1.93 -5.45 16.47
C ALA A 100 -2.70 -4.29 15.82
N ASP A 101 -2.78 -4.33 14.48
CA ASP A 101 -3.54 -3.38 13.66
C ASP A 101 -3.07 -1.92 13.75
N ILE A 102 -1.84 -1.70 14.21
CA ILE A 102 -1.11 -0.43 14.01
C ILE A 102 0.00 -0.70 13.00
N PHE A 103 0.06 0.09 11.94
CA PHE A 103 1.10 0.00 10.93
C PHE A 103 1.83 1.32 10.75
N TYR A 104 3.03 1.24 10.20
CA TYR A 104 3.84 2.37 9.78
C TYR A 104 4.11 2.28 8.28
N THR A 105 4.02 3.42 7.61
CA THR A 105 4.38 3.59 6.19
C THR A 105 5.14 4.89 6.04
N VAL A 106 5.77 5.08 4.89
CA VAL A 106 6.47 6.31 4.54
C VAL A 106 5.86 6.85 3.25
N SER A 107 5.61 8.15 3.20
CA SER A 107 5.09 8.80 2.00
C SER A 107 5.87 10.06 1.68
N GLY A 108 6.11 10.29 0.40
CA GLY A 108 6.86 11.43 -0.12
C GLY A 108 6.89 11.47 -1.64
N LEU A 109 7.46 12.53 -2.20
CA LEU A 109 7.71 12.66 -3.64
C LEU A 109 9.08 12.08 -3.97
N TYR A 110 9.09 11.13 -4.91
CA TYR A 110 10.35 10.55 -5.39
C TYR A 110 11.28 11.61 -5.97
N GLY A 111 12.56 11.52 -5.59
CA GLY A 111 13.59 12.47 -6.00
C GLY A 111 13.49 13.87 -5.38
N LYS A 112 12.49 14.18 -4.54
CA LYS A 112 12.33 15.49 -3.91
C LYS A 112 12.60 15.43 -2.40
N ALA A 113 13.79 15.88 -2.01
CA ALA A 113 14.20 15.94 -0.61
C ALA A 113 13.25 16.80 0.25
N GLY A 114 13.02 16.37 1.49
CA GLY A 114 12.18 17.10 2.46
C GLY A 114 10.66 16.95 2.24
N THR A 115 10.24 16.06 1.35
CA THR A 115 8.81 15.74 1.15
C THR A 115 8.38 14.46 1.84
N TRP A 116 9.34 13.66 2.30
CA TRP A 116 9.11 12.36 2.90
C TRP A 116 8.72 12.50 4.37
N ALA A 117 7.76 11.71 4.82
CA ALA A 117 7.35 11.64 6.21
C ALA A 117 6.93 10.21 6.59
N VAL A 118 7.06 9.89 7.88
CA VAL A 118 6.59 8.62 8.45
C VAL A 118 5.17 8.81 8.97
N TYR A 119 4.29 7.89 8.60
CA TYR A 119 2.88 7.88 8.99
C TYR A 119 2.55 6.64 9.81
N ARG A 120 1.70 6.83 10.80
CA ARG A 120 1.04 5.78 11.55
C ARG A 120 -0.36 5.55 11.00
N LEU A 121 -0.70 4.30 10.75
CA LEU A 121 -2.01 3.82 10.33
C LEU A 121 -2.62 3.04 11.50
N ASP A 122 -3.72 3.51 12.08
CA ASP A 122 -4.45 2.80 13.15
C ASP A 122 -5.73 2.20 12.57
N LEU A 123 -5.72 0.87 12.42
CA LEU A 123 -6.83 0.08 11.89
C LEU A 123 -7.61 -0.66 12.98
N ARG A 124 -7.32 -0.44 14.27
CA ARG A 124 -8.01 -1.16 15.37
C ARG A 124 -9.52 -0.88 15.45
N GLN A 125 -9.98 0.18 14.80
CA GLN A 125 -11.40 0.55 14.71
C GLN A 125 -11.91 0.50 13.27
N PHE A 126 -11.09 0.03 12.33
CA PHE A 126 -11.45 -0.08 10.92
C PHE A 126 -12.40 -1.26 10.71
N ASP A 127 -13.44 -1.02 9.92
CA ASP A 127 -14.40 -2.03 9.49
C ASP A 127 -14.71 -1.78 8.02
N SER A 128 -14.40 -2.77 7.17
CA SER A 128 -14.58 -2.67 5.72
C SER A 128 -16.04 -2.59 5.28
N VAL A 129 -16.99 -2.98 6.14
CA VAL A 129 -18.43 -3.00 5.82
C VAL A 129 -19.09 -1.64 6.11
N HIS A 130 -18.60 -0.93 7.14
CA HIS A 130 -19.18 0.32 7.59
C HIS A 130 -18.30 1.50 7.17
N THR A 131 -18.77 2.31 6.22
CA THR A 131 -18.07 3.50 5.72
C THR A 131 -17.74 4.56 6.79
N SER A 132 -18.34 4.48 7.98
CA SER A 132 -18.03 5.34 9.13
C SER A 132 -16.81 4.89 9.93
N ALA A 133 -16.33 3.67 9.76
CA ALA A 133 -15.14 3.13 10.41
C ALA A 133 -13.89 3.48 9.60
N THR A 134 -13.48 4.75 9.66
CA THR A 134 -12.30 5.23 8.95
C THR A 134 -11.02 4.79 9.67
N ILE A 135 -10.02 4.38 8.88
CA ILE A 135 -8.67 4.28 9.41
C ILE A 135 -8.24 5.65 9.94
N LYS A 136 -7.45 5.66 11.02
CA LYS A 136 -6.84 6.92 11.48
C LYS A 136 -5.41 6.98 10.97
N ILE A 137 -5.11 8.04 10.23
CA ILE A 137 -3.78 8.33 9.72
C ILE A 137 -3.20 9.48 10.53
N GLU A 138 -1.98 9.30 11.01
CA GLU A 138 -1.25 10.32 11.76
C GLU A 138 0.15 10.47 11.18
N LYS A 139 0.51 11.67 10.74
CA LYS A 139 1.90 11.98 10.40
C LYS A 139 2.70 12.09 11.69
N LEU A 140 3.72 11.25 11.86
CA LEU A 140 4.54 11.22 13.07
C LEU A 140 5.72 12.19 12.98
N ILE A 141 6.42 12.17 11.86
CA ILE A 141 7.67 12.91 11.68
C ILE A 141 7.97 13.11 10.20
N ASP A 142 8.44 14.31 9.86
CA ASP A 142 9.03 14.58 8.55
C ASP A 142 10.45 13.99 8.50
N VAL A 143 10.76 13.26 7.43
CA VAL A 143 12.11 12.72 7.20
C VAL A 143 13.04 13.90 6.88
N PRO A 144 14.12 14.10 7.65
CA PRO A 144 15.04 15.21 7.42
C PRO A 144 15.62 15.20 6.01
N GLN A 145 15.89 16.38 5.46
CA GLN A 145 16.70 16.47 4.26
C GLN A 145 18.09 15.87 4.53
N ALA A 146 18.59 15.05 3.60
CA ALA A 146 19.98 14.62 3.63
C ALA A 146 20.89 15.87 3.55
N ILE A 147 21.81 16.00 4.51
CA ILE A 147 22.79 17.09 4.60
C ILE A 147 23.98 16.78 3.69
#